data_AF-A0A6J7M6P8-F1
#
_entry.id   AF-A0A6J7M6P8-F1
#
_cell.length_a   1.000
_cell.length_b   1.000
_cell.length_c   1.000
_cell.angle_alpha   90.00
_cell.angle_beta   90.00
_cell.angle_gamma   90.00
#
_symmetry.space_group_name_H-M   'P 1'
#
loop_
_entity.id
_entity.type
_entity.pdbx_description
1 polymer ?
#
loop_
_entity_poly.entity_id
_entity_poly.type
_entity_poly.pdbx_seq_one_letter_code
_entity_poly.pdbx_strand_id
1 'polypeptide(L)'
;MLTEDMHLAAALGQRGMVVQPFLEAPAAERLELNLDSGIPLFFEVPVDNGTTVMALIGRDGEIGPLCPHGVVQRLGRNESLVRLDDESLLATATRATVVFRDAGWRGPLNLCFRKARGEWWLFEVNPRFTGGTSGRLLLGFDEVRWVLREWFGRDVIPPYSGPQGDRVVRYLTDYVDPRPVG
;
A
#
# COMPACT_ATOMS: atom_id res chain seq x y z
N MET A 1 -15.87 4.12 11.13
CA MET A 1 -15.39 5.44 11.59
C MET A 1 -15.89 5.64 13.01
N LEU A 2 -15.02 6.02 13.95
CA LEU A 2 -15.42 6.29 15.33
C LEU A 2 -16.00 7.71 15.38
N THR A 3 -17.32 7.83 15.26
CA THR A 3 -18.01 9.12 15.07
C THR A 3 -18.47 9.77 16.37
N GLU A 4 -18.39 9.06 17.48
CA GLU A 4 -18.84 9.52 18.80
C GLU A 4 -17.82 9.14 19.89
N ASP A 5 -17.75 9.93 20.96
CA ASP A 5 -16.84 9.72 22.08
C ASP A 5 -17.02 8.35 22.74
N MET A 6 -18.25 7.84 22.78
CA MET A 6 -18.54 6.51 23.33
C MET A 6 -17.92 5.39 22.48
N HIS A 7 -17.95 5.50 21.15
CA HIS A 7 -17.30 4.54 20.25
C HIS A 7 -15.78 4.60 20.39
N LEU A 8 -15.22 5.81 20.54
CA LEU A 8 -13.80 5.99 20.79
C LEU A 8 -13.38 5.38 22.14
N ALA A 9 -14.13 5.66 23.21
CA ALA A 9 -13.86 5.10 24.53
C ALA A 9 -13.93 3.56 24.53
N ALA A 10 -14.91 2.98 23.83
CA ALA A 10 -15.02 1.54 23.66
C ALA A 10 -13.81 0.96 22.91
N ALA A 11 -13.38 1.58 21.81
CA ALA A 11 -12.21 1.15 21.04
C ALA A 11 -10.90 1.25 21.86
N LEU A 12 -10.73 2.34 22.63
CA LEU A 12 -9.57 2.52 23.52
C LEU A 12 -9.53 1.49 24.66
N GLY A 13 -10.68 0.96 25.07
CA GLY A 13 -10.78 -0.11 26.07
C GLY A 13 -10.43 -1.50 25.54
N GLN A 14 -10.35 -1.71 24.22
CA GLN A 14 -10.05 -3.01 23.63
C GLN A 14 -8.54 -3.26 23.52
N ARG A 15 -8.08 -4.38 24.11
CA ARG A 15 -6.69 -4.83 23.95
C ARG A 15 -6.41 -5.23 22.50
N GLY A 16 -5.24 -4.83 21.99
CA GLY A 16 -4.80 -5.17 20.63
C GLY A 16 -5.30 -4.23 19.53
N MET A 17 -6.10 -3.22 19.87
CA MET A 17 -6.50 -2.17 18.93
C MET A 17 -5.48 -1.03 18.92
N VAL A 18 -5.19 -0.51 17.73
CA VAL A 18 -4.45 0.74 17.54
C VAL A 18 -5.43 1.77 17.00
N VAL A 19 -5.66 2.84 17.75
CA VAL A 19 -6.50 3.95 17.30
C VAL A 19 -5.62 4.97 16.60
N GLN A 20 -5.90 5.21 15.32
CA GLN A 20 -5.20 6.19 14.51
C GLN A 20 -5.96 7.53 14.49
N PRO A 21 -5.29 8.68 14.73
CA PRO A 21 -5.92 9.98 14.53
C PRO A 21 -6.15 10.26 13.04
N PHE A 22 -7.14 11.09 12.73
CA PHE A 22 -7.30 11.62 11.38
C PHE A 22 -6.01 12.34 10.93
N LEU A 23 -5.45 11.89 9.81
CA LEU A 23 -4.21 12.43 9.23
C LEU A 23 -4.46 13.73 8.48
N GLU A 24 -5.65 13.86 7.91
CA GLU A 24 -6.19 15.09 7.34
C GLU A 24 -7.44 15.44 8.13
N ALA A 25 -7.58 16.70 8.53
CA ALA A 25 -8.83 17.14 9.15
C ALA A 25 -9.95 16.94 8.11
N PRO A 26 -11.07 16.28 8.45
CA PRO A 26 -12.21 16.31 7.55
C PRO A 26 -12.53 17.77 7.25
N ALA A 27 -12.87 18.07 5.99
CA ALA A 27 -13.45 19.36 5.66
C ALA A 27 -14.57 19.64 6.68
N ALA A 28 -14.71 20.90 7.12
CA ALA A 28 -15.55 21.28 8.26
C ALA A 28 -17.02 20.80 8.18
N GLU A 29 -17.46 20.38 7.00
CA GLU A 29 -18.67 19.61 6.77
C GLU A 29 -18.51 18.21 7.36
N ARG A 30 -18.90 18.05 8.63
CA ARG A 30 -19.18 16.74 9.22
C ARG A 30 -20.10 15.98 8.27
N LEU A 31 -19.59 14.92 7.65
CA LEU A 31 -20.43 13.95 6.96
C LEU A 31 -21.34 13.32 8.03
N GLU A 32 -22.57 13.80 8.11
CA GLU A 32 -23.62 13.16 8.91
C GLU A 32 -24.02 11.86 8.20
N LEU A 33 -23.49 10.74 8.68
CA LEU A 33 -23.89 9.43 8.19
C LEU A 33 -25.31 9.13 8.69
N ASN A 34 -26.27 9.07 7.78
CA ASN A 34 -27.58 8.54 8.09
C ASN A 34 -27.51 7.00 8.25
N LEU A 35 -27.41 6.54 9.49
CA LEU A 35 -27.34 5.12 9.83
C LEU A 35 -28.69 4.38 9.70
N ASP A 36 -29.80 5.10 9.52
CA ASP A 36 -31.12 4.53 9.24
C ASP A 36 -31.27 4.10 7.77
N SER A 37 -30.29 4.47 6.94
CA SER A 37 -30.19 4.08 5.53
C SER A 37 -28.99 3.16 5.32
N GLY A 38 -29.12 2.20 4.40
CA GLY A 38 -27.98 1.40 3.97
C GLY A 38 -26.88 2.32 3.44
N ILE A 39 -25.66 2.19 3.98
CA ILE A 39 -24.52 3.00 3.52
C ILE A 39 -24.30 2.68 2.04
N PRO A 40 -24.35 3.66 1.13
CA PRO A 40 -24.11 3.40 -0.27
C PRO A 40 -22.71 2.82 -0.42
N LEU A 41 -22.64 1.61 -0.98
CA LEU A 41 -21.37 1.01 -1.36
C LEU A 41 -20.83 1.83 -2.52
N PHE A 42 -19.83 2.66 -2.26
CA PHE A 42 -19.12 3.36 -3.32
C PHE A 42 -18.27 2.34 -4.07
N PHE A 43 -18.36 2.36 -5.40
CA PHE A 43 -17.55 1.51 -6.27
C PHE A 43 -16.08 1.95 -6.29
N GLU A 44 -15.82 3.23 -6.00
CA GLU A 44 -14.49 3.81 -6.05
C GLU A 44 -14.37 5.05 -5.15
N VAL A 45 -13.22 5.18 -4.49
CA VAL A 45 -12.66 6.47 -4.08
C VAL A 45 -11.29 6.57 -4.77
N PRO A 46 -11.11 7.51 -5.72
CA PRO A 46 -9.86 7.61 -6.45
C PRO A 46 -8.72 8.02 -5.51
N VAL A 47 -7.53 7.47 -5.75
CA VAL A 47 -6.31 7.87 -5.04
C VAL A 47 -5.38 8.49 -6.08
N ASP A 48 -5.16 9.80 -6.01
CA ASP A 48 -4.32 10.51 -7.00
C ASP A 48 -2.87 10.72 -6.56
N ASN A 49 -2.62 10.56 -5.27
CA ASN A 49 -1.35 10.93 -4.63
C ASN A 49 -0.95 9.90 -3.56
N GLY A 50 -1.25 8.63 -3.79
CA GLY A 50 -0.88 7.57 -2.86
C GLY A 50 0.63 7.51 -2.71
N THR A 51 1.12 7.35 -1.48
CA THR A 51 2.55 7.16 -1.19
C THR A 51 2.73 5.82 -0.51
N THR A 52 3.57 4.96 -1.07
CA THR A 52 3.76 3.60 -0.57
C THR A 52 5.23 3.23 -0.57
N VAL A 53 5.66 2.42 0.39
CA VAL A 53 6.97 1.77 0.37
C VAL A 53 6.76 0.27 0.39
N MET A 54 7.26 -0.40 -0.64
CA MET A 54 7.34 -1.86 -0.61
C MET A 54 8.65 -2.26 0.07
N ALA A 55 8.55 -2.91 1.22
CA ALA A 55 9.68 -3.44 1.98
C ALA A 55 9.71 -4.96 1.91
N LEU A 56 10.91 -5.54 1.93
CA LEU A 56 11.11 -6.97 1.95
C LEU A 56 11.86 -7.35 3.22
N ILE A 57 11.35 -8.33 3.94
CA ILE A 57 12.04 -8.94 5.08
C ILE A 57 12.34 -10.36 4.66
N GLY A 58 13.59 -10.74 4.59
CA GLY A 58 13.96 -12.06 4.13
C GLY A 58 13.83 -13.09 5.25
N ARG A 59 14.15 -14.36 4.96
CA ARG A 59 13.75 -15.52 5.76
C ARG A 59 14.25 -15.45 7.20
N ASP A 60 15.47 -14.96 7.40
CA ASP A 60 16.14 -14.92 8.70
C ASP A 60 15.94 -13.56 9.41
N GLY A 61 15.22 -12.64 8.76
CA GLY A 61 14.89 -11.31 9.29
C GLY A 61 15.76 -10.19 8.73
N GLU A 62 16.63 -10.48 7.78
CA GLU A 62 17.36 -9.49 7.00
C GLU A 62 16.39 -8.52 6.33
N ILE A 63 16.62 -7.22 6.52
CA ILE A 63 15.84 -6.20 5.80
C ILE A 63 16.45 -6.08 4.41
N GLY A 64 15.66 -6.45 3.42
CA GLY A 64 15.98 -6.35 2.02
C GLY A 64 15.85 -4.91 1.48
N PRO A 65 15.85 -4.76 0.15
CA PRO A 65 15.68 -3.46 -0.47
C PRO A 65 14.26 -2.94 -0.25
N LEU A 66 14.13 -1.62 -0.20
CA LEU A 66 12.85 -0.91 -0.12
C LEU A 66 12.59 -0.19 -1.44
N CYS A 67 11.32 -0.10 -1.85
CA CYS A 67 10.90 0.63 -3.04
C CYS A 67 9.85 1.69 -2.67
N PRO A 68 10.28 2.93 -2.39
CA PRO A 68 9.37 4.07 -2.29
C PRO A 68 8.77 4.41 -3.67
N HIS A 69 7.45 4.49 -3.72
CA HIS A 69 6.74 4.80 -4.94
C HIS A 69 5.42 5.54 -4.69
N GLY A 70 5.10 6.44 -5.61
CA GLY A 70 3.81 7.08 -5.72
C GLY A 70 2.86 6.18 -6.50
N VAL A 71 1.56 6.24 -6.19
CA VAL A 71 0.54 5.46 -6.87
C VAL A 71 -0.68 6.31 -7.18
N VAL A 72 -1.17 6.18 -8.40
CA VAL A 72 -2.52 6.58 -8.80
C VAL A 72 -3.37 5.33 -8.85
N GLN A 73 -4.49 5.31 -8.13
CA GLN A 73 -5.44 4.22 -8.14
C GLN A 73 -6.79 4.65 -8.68
N ARG A 74 -7.33 3.78 -9.54
CA ARG A 74 -8.71 3.83 -10.01
C ARG A 74 -9.36 2.47 -9.87
N LEU A 75 -10.60 2.43 -9.42
CA LEU A 75 -11.37 1.18 -9.28
C LEU A 75 -10.66 0.10 -8.45
N GLY A 76 -9.93 0.51 -7.41
CA GLY A 76 -9.12 -0.38 -6.57
C GLY A 76 -7.87 -0.95 -7.25
N ARG A 77 -7.44 -0.39 -8.39
CA ARG A 77 -6.30 -0.85 -9.20
C ARG A 77 -5.28 0.26 -9.37
N ASN A 78 -4.00 -0.10 -9.48
CA ASN A 78 -2.95 0.86 -9.77
C ASN A 78 -2.96 1.22 -11.26
N GLU A 79 -3.26 2.48 -11.58
CA GLU A 79 -3.22 3.02 -12.94
C GLU A 79 -1.82 3.53 -13.28
N SER A 80 -1.11 4.12 -12.32
CA SER A 80 0.29 4.45 -12.49
C SER A 80 1.10 4.30 -11.22
N LEU A 81 2.38 4.01 -11.39
CA LEU A 81 3.38 4.02 -10.33
C LEU A 81 4.51 4.95 -10.76
N VAL A 82 5.07 5.69 -9.81
CA VAL A 82 6.24 6.54 -10.02
C VAL A 82 7.24 6.28 -8.90
N ARG A 83 8.53 6.16 -9.22
CA ARG A 83 9.57 6.07 -8.21
C ARG A 83 9.61 7.36 -7.38
N LEU A 84 9.73 7.23 -6.07
CA LEU A 84 9.96 8.37 -5.19
C LEU A 84 11.37 8.35 -4.66
N ASP A 85 11.95 9.53 -4.56
CA ASP A 85 13.23 9.78 -3.91
C ASP A 85 12.99 10.75 -2.75
N ASP A 86 12.61 10.20 -1.60
CA ASP A 86 12.36 10.95 -0.37
C ASP A 86 13.01 10.20 0.80
N GLU A 87 14.13 10.75 1.28
CA GLU A 87 14.91 10.18 2.38
C GLU A 87 14.11 10.10 3.69
N SER A 88 13.22 11.07 3.94
CA SER A 88 12.40 11.10 5.16
C SER A 88 11.33 10.00 5.16
N LEU A 89 10.77 9.70 3.98
CA LEU A 89 9.87 8.58 3.77
C LEU A 89 10.62 7.26 3.96
N LEU A 90 11.78 7.11 3.33
CA LEU A 90 12.59 5.90 3.41
C LEU A 90 13.05 5.61 4.84
N ALA A 91 13.47 6.64 5.59
CA ALA A 91 13.85 6.51 7.00
C ALA A 91 12.65 6.04 7.85
N THR A 92 11.46 6.59 7.60
CA THR A 92 10.23 6.23 8.32
C THR A 92 9.80 4.80 8.00
N ALA A 93 9.83 4.40 6.72
CA ALA A 93 9.52 3.04 6.30
C ALA A 93 10.53 2.02 6.82
N THR A 94 11.81 2.37 6.88
CA THR A 94 12.85 1.51 7.49
C THR A 94 12.55 1.25 8.96
N ARG A 95 12.22 2.30 9.75
CA ARG A 95 11.83 2.13 11.16
C ARG A 95 10.60 1.24 11.31
N ALA A 96 9.57 1.44 10.50
CA ALA A 96 8.37 0.60 10.52
C ALA A 96 8.72 -0.87 10.18
N THR A 97 9.54 -1.10 9.16
CA THR A 97 9.98 -2.43 8.73
C THR A 97 10.75 -3.16 9.83
N VAL A 98 11.61 -2.45 10.58
CA VAL A 98 12.30 -2.98 11.77
C VAL A 98 11.30 -3.49 12.81
N VAL A 99 10.24 -2.74 13.10
CA VAL A 99 9.20 -3.17 14.05
C VAL A 99 8.53 -4.48 13.61
N PHE A 100 8.18 -4.59 12.32
CA PHE A 100 7.58 -5.82 11.78
C PHE A 100 8.56 -7.00 11.81
N ARG A 101 9.83 -6.78 11.46
CA ARG A 101 10.88 -7.79 11.55
C ARG A 101 10.99 -8.35 12.97
N ASP A 102 11.06 -7.45 13.95
CA ASP A 102 11.25 -7.78 15.36
C ASP A 102 10.00 -8.46 15.95
N ALA A 103 8.82 -8.16 15.41
CA ALA A 103 7.59 -8.89 15.67
C ALA A 103 7.52 -10.26 14.97
N GLY A 104 8.54 -10.65 14.20
CA GLY A 104 8.63 -11.95 13.53
C GLY A 104 8.07 -11.98 12.10
N TRP A 105 7.69 -10.85 11.51
CA TRP A 105 7.22 -10.82 10.12
C TRP A 105 8.35 -11.19 9.15
N ARG A 106 8.00 -11.97 8.12
CA ARG A 106 8.90 -12.40 7.05
C ARG A 106 8.16 -12.30 5.71
N GLY A 107 8.84 -11.76 4.71
CA GLY A 107 8.37 -11.64 3.35
C GLY A 107 7.98 -10.21 2.97
N PRO A 108 7.11 -10.07 1.96
CA PRO A 108 6.68 -8.78 1.44
C PRO A 108 5.86 -7.98 2.47
N LEU A 109 6.13 -6.67 2.55
CA LEU A 109 5.42 -5.74 3.42
C LEU A 109 5.20 -4.41 2.67
N ASN A 110 3.97 -4.17 2.21
CA ASN A 110 3.60 -2.95 1.52
C ASN A 110 3.02 -1.94 2.51
N LEU A 111 3.76 -0.86 2.77
CA LEU A 111 3.46 0.16 3.77
C LEU A 111 2.91 1.42 3.10
N CYS A 112 1.66 1.80 3.39
CA CYS A 112 1.03 2.98 2.81
C CYS A 112 1.15 4.19 3.75
N PHE A 113 1.63 5.31 3.24
CA PHE A 113 1.90 6.52 3.99
C PHE A 113 1.07 7.70 3.52
N ARG A 114 0.79 8.62 4.44
CA ARG A 114 0.32 9.98 4.17
C ARG A 114 1.21 10.99 4.88
N LYS A 115 1.37 12.17 4.29
CA LYS A 115 2.07 13.27 4.94
C LYS A 115 1.07 14.08 5.75
N ALA A 116 1.28 14.17 7.06
CA ALA A 116 0.42 14.91 7.97
C ALA A 116 1.29 15.66 8.98
N ARG A 117 0.97 16.94 9.21
CA ARG A 117 1.70 17.81 10.16
C ARG A 117 3.22 17.84 9.90
N GLY A 118 3.62 17.75 8.63
CA GLY A 118 5.03 17.76 8.21
C GLY A 118 5.73 16.39 8.24
N GLU A 119 5.10 15.35 8.77
CA GLU A 119 5.70 14.02 8.97
C GLU A 119 5.00 12.93 8.14
N TRP A 120 5.67 11.80 7.94
CA TRP A 120 5.09 10.63 7.29
C TRP A 120 4.41 9.71 8.30
N TRP A 121 3.13 9.43 8.05
CA TRP A 121 2.30 8.58 8.89
C TRP A 121 1.91 7.31 8.14
N LEU A 122 2.22 6.16 8.72
CA LEU A 122 1.75 4.86 8.24
C LEU A 122 0.26 4.73 8.56
N PHE A 123 -0.58 4.45 7.56
CA PHE A 123 -2.03 4.34 7.75
C PHE A 123 -2.63 3.03 7.26
N GLU A 124 -1.92 2.30 6.40
CA GLU A 124 -2.34 0.98 5.97
C GLU A 124 -1.11 0.10 5.80
N VAL A 125 -1.25 -1.16 6.19
CA VAL A 125 -0.23 -2.19 6.05
C VAL A 125 -0.84 -3.35 5.29
N ASN A 126 -0.20 -3.70 4.17
CA ASN A 126 -0.55 -4.86 3.37
C ASN A 126 0.60 -5.87 3.45
N PRO A 127 0.50 -6.90 4.32
CA PRO A 127 1.58 -7.85 4.58
C PRO A 127 1.63 -8.94 3.49
N ARG A 128 1.77 -8.50 2.23
CA ARG A 128 1.72 -9.32 1.02
C ARG A 128 2.25 -8.52 -0.19
N PHE A 129 2.45 -9.22 -1.30
CA PHE A 129 2.50 -8.57 -2.62
C PHE A 129 1.18 -7.84 -2.92
N THR A 130 1.26 -6.83 -3.79
CA THR A 130 0.13 -5.97 -4.12
C THR A 130 -0.10 -5.92 -5.63
N GLY A 131 -1.21 -5.33 -6.06
CA GLY A 131 -1.48 -5.13 -7.48
C GLY A 131 -0.39 -4.32 -8.21
N GLY A 132 0.51 -3.65 -7.47
CA GLY A 132 1.66 -2.91 -7.97
C GLY A 132 2.92 -3.73 -8.28
N THR A 133 2.97 -5.03 -7.94
CA THR A 133 4.18 -5.85 -8.07
C THR A 133 4.78 -5.83 -9.47
N SER A 134 3.97 -6.05 -10.52
CA SER A 134 4.46 -5.98 -11.90
C SER A 134 4.92 -4.58 -12.30
N GLY A 135 4.31 -3.53 -11.75
CA GLY A 135 4.73 -2.15 -11.98
C GLY A 135 6.07 -1.87 -11.33
N ARG A 136 6.29 -2.32 -10.09
CA ARG A 136 7.56 -2.14 -9.39
C ARG A 136 8.72 -2.89 -10.06
N LEU A 137 8.48 -4.04 -10.69
CA LEU A 137 9.48 -4.70 -11.54
C LEU A 137 9.98 -3.77 -12.66
N LEU A 138 9.05 -3.06 -13.31
CA LEU A 138 9.36 -2.05 -14.35
C LEU A 138 9.96 -0.77 -13.78
N LEU A 139 9.83 -0.50 -12.48
CA LEU A 139 10.60 0.53 -11.76
C LEU A 139 12.01 0.05 -11.34
N GLY A 140 12.40 -1.17 -11.71
CA GLY A 140 13.68 -1.77 -11.36
C GLY A 140 13.71 -2.50 -10.01
N PHE A 141 12.55 -2.78 -9.42
CA PHE A 141 12.44 -3.48 -8.14
C PHE A 141 11.93 -4.92 -8.34
N ASP A 142 12.88 -5.85 -8.50
CA ASP A 142 12.60 -7.28 -8.71
C ASP A 142 12.32 -8.03 -7.40
N GLU A 143 11.21 -7.65 -6.76
CA GLU A 143 10.81 -8.13 -5.43
C GLU A 143 10.52 -9.62 -5.37
N VAL A 144 9.94 -10.18 -6.44
CA VAL A 144 9.59 -11.61 -6.50
C VAL A 144 10.86 -12.44 -6.58
N ARG A 145 11.82 -12.07 -7.44
CA ARG A 145 13.10 -12.76 -7.51
C ARG A 145 13.86 -12.67 -6.19
N TRP A 146 13.88 -11.48 -5.57
CA TRP A 146 14.54 -11.29 -4.28
C TRP A 146 13.97 -12.26 -3.23
N VAL A 147 12.65 -12.28 -3.06
CA VAL A 147 11.99 -13.16 -2.08
C VAL A 147 12.26 -14.64 -2.40
N LEU A 148 12.15 -15.06 -3.66
CA LEU A 148 12.44 -16.44 -4.02
C LEU A 148 13.89 -16.83 -3.71
N ARG A 149 14.84 -15.93 -3.99
CA ARG A 149 16.25 -16.17 -3.68
C ARG A 149 16.49 -16.34 -2.18
N GLU A 150 15.90 -15.49 -1.34
CA GLU A 150 16.04 -15.61 0.12
C GLU A 150 15.43 -16.92 0.66
N TRP A 151 14.31 -17.38 0.09
CA TRP A 151 13.66 -18.63 0.55
C TRP A 151 14.39 -19.89 0.10
N PHE A 152 14.94 -19.90 -1.12
CA PHE A 152 15.61 -21.07 -1.70
C PHE A 152 17.13 -21.07 -1.51
N GLY A 153 17.71 -19.97 -1.04
CA GLY A 153 19.16 -19.81 -0.91
C GLY A 153 19.91 -19.77 -2.25
N ARG A 154 19.19 -19.63 -3.37
CA ARG A 154 19.74 -19.58 -4.73
C ARG A 154 18.76 -18.88 -5.67
N ASP A 155 19.28 -18.39 -6.78
CA ASP A 155 18.43 -17.92 -7.87
C ASP A 155 17.64 -19.09 -8.49
N VAL A 156 16.33 -18.95 -8.52
CA VAL A 156 15.39 -19.93 -9.12
C VAL A 156 14.66 -19.38 -10.34
N ILE A 157 14.74 -18.06 -10.56
CA ILE A 157 14.26 -17.38 -11.76
C ILE A 157 15.35 -16.42 -12.29
N PRO A 158 15.45 -16.21 -13.61
CA PRO A 158 16.40 -15.27 -14.18
C PRO A 158 16.07 -13.83 -13.75
N PRO A 159 17.07 -12.93 -13.70
CA PRO A 159 16.81 -11.51 -13.49
C PRO A 159 15.99 -10.94 -14.66
N TYR A 160 15.11 -10.00 -14.35
CA TYR A 160 14.40 -9.26 -15.39
C TYR A 160 15.36 -8.45 -16.27
N SER A 161 15.22 -8.59 -17.59
CA SER A 161 16.09 -7.95 -18.59
C SER A 161 15.36 -6.98 -19.52
N GLY A 162 14.07 -6.72 -19.26
CA GLY A 162 13.27 -5.81 -20.07
C GLY A 162 13.45 -4.33 -19.68
N PRO A 163 12.66 -3.43 -20.29
CA PRO A 163 12.76 -2.00 -20.04
C PRO A 163 12.41 -1.66 -18.58
N GLN A 164 13.11 -0.66 -18.05
CA GLN A 164 12.89 -0.05 -16.75
C GLN A 164 12.76 1.47 -16.90
N GLY A 165 12.07 2.12 -15.97
CA GLY A 165 11.97 3.57 -15.94
C GLY A 165 11.43 4.10 -14.62
N ASP A 166 11.35 5.42 -14.48
CA ASP A 166 10.90 6.06 -13.23
C ASP A 166 9.38 6.13 -13.10
N ARG A 167 8.65 5.84 -14.19
CA ARG A 167 7.19 5.85 -14.21
C ARG A 167 6.67 4.67 -15.03
N VAL A 168 5.62 4.04 -14.50
CA VAL A 168 4.87 2.97 -15.15
C VAL A 168 3.42 3.40 -15.23
N VAL A 169 2.83 3.28 -16.43
CA VAL A 169 1.42 3.55 -16.67
C VAL A 169 0.77 2.26 -17.15
N ARG A 170 -0.44 1.98 -16.65
CA ARG A 170 -1.21 0.78 -16.93
C ARG A 170 -2.54 1.20 -17.52
N TYR A 171 -2.82 0.71 -18.72
CA TYR A 171 -4.12 0.89 -19.36
C TYR A 171 -4.84 -0.46 -19.32
N LEU A 172 -6.01 -0.50 -18.70
CA LEU A 172 -6.92 -1.62 -18.76
C LEU A 172 -8.24 -1.11 -19.33
N THR A 173 -8.71 -1.74 -20.39
CA THR A 173 -9.94 -1.35 -21.07
C THR A 173 -10.92 -2.51 -20.97
N ASP A 174 -12.14 -2.21 -20.53
CA ASP A 174 -13.25 -3.15 -20.58
C ASP A 174 -13.85 -3.12 -21.99
N TYR A 175 -14.18 -4.29 -22.54
CA TYR A 175 -14.86 -4.44 -23.82
C TYR A 175 -16.17 -5.20 -23.61
N VAL A 176 -17.23 -4.77 -24.28
CA VAL A 176 -18.51 -5.50 -24.30
C VAL A 176 -18.44 -6.53 -25.42
N ASP A 177 -18.60 -7.79 -25.08
CA ASP A 177 -18.92 -8.83 -26.06
C ASP A 177 -20.44 -8.80 -26.31
N PRO A 178 -20.91 -8.30 -27.46
CA PRO A 178 -22.34 -8.15 -27.71
C PRO A 178 -23.01 -9.52 -27.75
N ARG A 179 -24.16 -9.65 -27.07
CA ARG A 179 -24.98 -10.86 -27.20
C ARG A 179 -25.40 -11.05 -28.66
N PRO A 180 -25.37 -12.29 -29.20
CA PRO A 180 -25.91 -12.55 -30.53
C PRO A 180 -27.39 -12.13 -30.57
N VAL A 181 -27.77 -11.36 -31.58
CA VAL A 181 -29.18 -11.07 -31.87
C VAL A 181 -29.75 -12.31 -32.55
N GLY A 182 -30.61 -13.05 -31.85
CA GLY A 182 -31.42 -14.13 -32.40
C GLY A 182 -32.79 -13.65 -32.84
#